data_AF-M5E2E6-F1
#
_entry.id   AF-M5E2E6-F1
#
_cell.length_a   1.000
_cell.length_b   1.000
_cell.length_c   1.000
_cell.angle_alpha   90.00
_cell.angle_beta   90.00
_cell.angle_gamma   90.00
#
_symmetry.space_group_name_H-M   'P 1'
#
loop_
_entity.id
_entity.type
_entity.pdbx_description
1 polymer ?
#
loop_
_entity_poly.entity_id
_entity_poly.type
_entity_poly.pdbx_seq_one_letter_code
_entity_poly.pdbx_strand_id
1 'polypeptide(L)'
;MFKILLLIFAGIVAIGLLVIIFFIGSLIYSAFGMGYDKINKSLSDLYYSKDNKVYFVRGGNFFELGPTLIEDADLASLKVLSANYALDMNNVYFQSEKLPFADTSSFSALDSYYAKDNNHVYYFGKPISDIDPNTFELIGTSYFSKDKNNVLYLGNKINNAILNRP
;
A
#
# COMPACT_ATOMS: atom_id res chain seq x y z
N MET A 1 -55.94 -24.24 15.38
CA MET A 1 -54.73 -24.96 14.95
C MET A 1 -54.04 -24.30 13.75
N PHE A 2 -54.71 -24.10 12.61
CA PHE A 2 -54.13 -23.49 11.40
C PHE A 2 -53.49 -22.09 11.61
N LYS A 3 -54.17 -21.16 12.31
CA LYS A 3 -53.62 -19.82 12.61
C LYS A 3 -52.32 -19.86 13.43
N ILE A 4 -52.19 -20.81 14.35
CA ILE A 4 -51.00 -20.96 15.19
C ILE A 4 -49.82 -21.45 14.34
N LEU A 5 -50.06 -22.43 13.46
CA LEU A 5 -49.04 -22.94 12.53
C LEU A 5 -48.56 -21.85 11.55
N LEU A 6 -49.47 -21.02 11.04
CA LEU A 6 -49.13 -19.90 10.16
C LEU A 6 -48.24 -18.86 10.86
N LEU A 7 -48.54 -18.54 12.14
CA LEU A 7 -47.72 -17.63 12.94
C LEU A 7 -46.32 -18.18 13.21
N ILE A 8 -46.21 -19.48 13.51
CA ILE A 8 -44.91 -20.15 13.70
C ILE A 8 -44.09 -20.10 12.40
N PHE A 9 -44.72 -20.44 11.27
CA PHE A 9 -44.06 -20.40 9.96
C PHE A 9 -43.58 -18.98 9.60
N ALA A 10 -44.44 -17.97 9.77
CA ALA A 10 -44.07 -16.58 9.55
C ALA A 10 -42.91 -16.14 10.45
N GLY A 11 -42.88 -16.59 11.72
CA GLY A 11 -41.78 -16.35 12.64
C GLY A 11 -40.45 -16.95 12.16
N ILE A 12 -40.47 -18.20 11.67
CA ILE A 12 -39.27 -18.85 11.11
C ILE A 12 -38.75 -18.11 9.88
N VAL A 13 -39.64 -17.71 8.97
CA VAL A 13 -39.28 -16.93 7.77
C VAL A 13 -38.68 -15.59 8.18
N ALA A 14 -39.28 -14.88 9.14
CA ALA A 14 -38.78 -13.59 9.62
C ALA A 14 -37.39 -13.73 10.24
N ILE A 15 -37.16 -14.75 11.08
CA ILE A 15 -35.83 -15.04 11.64
C ILE A 15 -34.83 -15.33 10.52
N GLY A 16 -35.21 -16.15 9.52
CA GLY A 16 -34.36 -16.44 8.37
C GLY A 16 -33.95 -15.17 7.60
N LEU A 17 -34.89 -14.26 7.35
CA LEU A 17 -34.61 -12.98 6.69
C LEU A 17 -33.69 -12.08 7.53
N LEU A 18 -33.89 -12.01 8.84
CA LEU A 18 -33.02 -11.24 9.73
C LEU A 18 -31.59 -11.78 9.72
N VAL A 19 -31.42 -13.11 9.70
CA VAL A 19 -30.11 -13.75 9.59
C VAL A 19 -29.45 -13.39 8.25
N ILE A 20 -30.19 -13.42 7.14
CA ILE A 20 -29.67 -13.02 5.82
C ILE A 20 -29.24 -11.55 5.82
N ILE A 21 -30.06 -10.65 6.36
CA ILE A 21 -29.75 -9.21 6.46
C ILE A 21 -28.49 -8.99 7.30
N PHE A 22 -28.35 -9.71 8.42
CA PHE A 22 -27.15 -9.64 9.25
C PHE A 22 -25.90 -10.02 8.47
N PHE A 23 -25.93 -11.14 7.73
CA PHE A 23 -24.79 -11.57 6.91
C PHE A 23 -24.49 -10.59 5.77
N ILE A 24 -25.50 -10.06 5.08
CA ILE A 24 -25.31 -9.03 4.05
C ILE A 24 -24.71 -7.76 4.66
N GLY A 25 -25.21 -7.33 5.81
CA GLY A 25 -24.69 -6.15 6.52
C GLY A 25 -23.23 -6.34 6.91
N SER A 26 -22.86 -7.50 7.45
CA SER A 26 -21.48 -7.85 7.76
C SER A 26 -20.60 -7.85 6.51
N LEU A 27 -21.10 -8.39 5.40
CA LEU A 27 -20.39 -8.43 4.12
C LEU A 27 -20.09 -7.02 3.61
N ILE A 28 -21.11 -6.15 3.59
CA ILE A 28 -20.98 -4.74 3.21
C ILE A 28 -19.98 -4.03 4.12
N TYR A 29 -20.10 -4.21 5.44
CA TYR A 29 -19.20 -3.61 6.42
C TYR A 29 -17.73 -3.95 6.13
N SER A 30 -17.43 -5.21 5.85
CA SER A 30 -16.09 -5.64 5.44
C SER A 30 -15.68 -5.08 4.08
N ALA A 31 -16.56 -5.16 3.06
CA ALA A 31 -16.22 -4.81 1.68
C ALA A 31 -15.87 -3.33 1.49
N PHE A 32 -16.45 -2.45 2.33
CA PHE A 32 -16.18 -1.01 2.30
C PHE A 32 -15.11 -0.56 3.32
N GLY A 33 -14.43 -1.50 3.98
CA GLY A 33 -13.41 -1.16 4.97
C GLY A 33 -13.96 -0.32 6.12
N MET A 34 -15.23 -0.53 6.51
CA MET A 34 -15.82 0.24 7.61
C MET A 34 -15.03 -0.01 8.89
N GLY A 35 -14.79 1.07 9.64
CA GLY A 35 -13.95 1.05 10.85
C GLY A 35 -12.45 1.18 10.60
N TYR A 36 -12.02 1.47 9.37
CA TYR A 36 -10.65 1.87 9.05
C TYR A 36 -10.59 3.34 8.64
N ASP A 37 -9.66 4.09 9.22
CA ASP A 37 -9.44 5.50 8.91
C ASP A 37 -8.30 5.67 7.91
N LYS A 38 -8.60 6.26 6.75
CA LYS A 38 -7.59 6.54 5.72
C LYS A 38 -6.51 7.52 6.22
N ILE A 39 -5.26 7.20 5.95
CA ILE A 39 -4.09 8.04 6.29
C ILE A 39 -3.66 8.83 5.05
N ASN A 40 -3.62 10.17 5.16
CA ASN A 40 -3.14 11.11 4.15
C ASN A 40 -3.67 10.87 2.72
N LYS A 41 -4.97 11.15 2.54
CA LYS A 41 -5.71 10.97 1.27
C LYS A 41 -5.14 11.75 0.08
N SER A 42 -4.38 12.82 0.31
CA SER A 42 -3.79 13.59 -0.79
C SER A 42 -2.66 12.84 -1.51
N LEU A 43 -2.01 11.89 -0.85
CA LEU A 43 -0.87 11.15 -1.40
C LEU A 43 -1.17 9.67 -1.66
N SER A 44 -2.08 9.07 -0.88
CA SER A 44 -2.47 7.68 -1.05
C SER A 44 -3.88 7.41 -0.53
N ASP A 45 -4.58 6.52 -1.22
CA ASP A 45 -5.84 5.93 -0.79
C ASP A 45 -5.66 4.47 -0.28
N LEU A 46 -4.41 4.06 -0.03
CA LEU A 46 -4.06 2.67 0.25
C LEU A 46 -3.60 2.43 1.69
N TYR A 47 -3.30 3.49 2.46
CA TYR A 47 -2.90 3.39 3.87
C TYR A 47 -4.06 3.72 4.80
N TYR A 48 -4.24 2.90 5.83
CA TYR A 48 -5.33 2.98 6.78
C TYR A 48 -4.83 2.77 8.20
N SER A 49 -5.56 3.29 9.18
CA SER A 49 -5.34 3.05 10.60
C SER A 49 -6.59 2.43 11.22
N LYS A 50 -6.37 1.56 12.19
CA LYS A 50 -7.41 0.98 13.04
C LYS A 50 -6.77 0.44 14.31
N ASP A 51 -7.39 0.70 15.47
CA ASP A 51 -6.94 0.20 16.77
C ASP A 51 -5.43 0.46 17.04
N ASN A 52 -4.97 1.67 16.71
CA ASN A 52 -3.57 2.12 16.81
C ASN A 52 -2.56 1.31 15.97
N LYS A 53 -3.03 0.60 14.94
CA LYS A 53 -2.22 -0.12 13.96
C LYS A 53 -2.34 0.50 12.58
N VAL A 54 -1.35 0.25 11.74
CA VAL A 54 -1.30 0.72 10.36
C VAL A 54 -1.53 -0.46 9.41
N TYR A 55 -2.33 -0.24 8.37
CA TYR A 55 -2.66 -1.23 7.36
C TYR A 55 -2.44 -0.67 5.96
N PHE A 56 -1.97 -1.54 5.05
CA PHE A 56 -1.97 -1.29 3.62
C PHE A 56 -3.07 -2.14 2.96
N VAL A 57 -3.87 -1.55 2.08
CA VAL A 57 -4.94 -2.26 1.35
C VAL A 57 -4.63 -2.17 -0.14
N ARG A 58 -4.18 -3.29 -0.71
CA ARG A 58 -3.75 -3.34 -2.12
C ARG A 58 -4.91 -2.95 -3.05
N GLY A 59 -4.71 -1.86 -3.80
CA GLY A 59 -5.73 -1.32 -4.71
C GLY A 59 -7.03 -0.87 -4.03
N GLY A 60 -7.03 -0.69 -2.71
CA GLY A 60 -8.25 -0.40 -1.94
C GLY A 60 -9.24 -1.57 -1.88
N ASN A 61 -8.83 -2.79 -2.28
CA ASN A 61 -9.68 -3.97 -2.29
C ASN A 61 -9.77 -4.61 -0.89
N PHE A 62 -10.65 -4.06 -0.05
CA PHE A 62 -10.96 -4.63 1.27
C PHE A 62 -11.65 -5.99 1.22
N PHE A 63 -12.30 -6.33 0.11
CA PHE A 63 -13.15 -7.50 0.01
C PHE A 63 -12.36 -8.78 -0.23
N GLU A 64 -11.56 -8.82 -1.30
CA GLU A 64 -10.85 -10.05 -1.71
C GLU A 64 -9.46 -10.16 -1.09
N LEU A 65 -8.74 -9.03 -1.02
CA LEU A 65 -7.37 -8.99 -0.52
C LEU A 65 -7.30 -8.63 0.95
N GLY A 66 -8.24 -7.79 1.39
CA GLY A 66 -8.31 -7.31 2.75
C GLY A 66 -7.17 -6.34 3.11
N PRO A 67 -7.17 -5.86 4.36
CA PRO A 67 -6.09 -5.04 4.90
C PRO A 67 -4.91 -5.92 5.34
N THR A 68 -3.71 -5.58 4.90
CA THR A 68 -2.47 -6.18 5.38
C THR A 68 -1.88 -5.29 6.48
N LEU A 69 -1.60 -5.86 7.64
CA LEU A 69 -0.92 -5.17 8.74
C LEU A 69 0.50 -4.78 8.29
N ILE A 70 0.89 -3.53 8.58
CA ILE A 70 2.28 -3.10 8.45
C ILE A 70 2.93 -3.33 9.81
N GLU A 71 3.70 -4.40 9.92
CA GLU A 71 4.34 -4.78 11.18
C GLU A 71 5.33 -3.70 11.64
N ASP A 72 5.37 -3.50 12.96
CA ASP A 72 6.22 -2.52 13.65
C ASP A 72 6.02 -1.04 13.25
N ALA A 73 5.00 -0.72 12.45
CA ALA A 73 4.73 0.66 12.06
C ALA A 73 4.25 1.51 13.24
N ASP A 74 4.96 2.60 13.49
CA ASP A 74 4.53 3.61 14.47
C ASP A 74 3.56 4.61 13.83
N LEU A 75 2.28 4.44 14.13
CA LEU A 75 1.21 5.33 13.64
C LEU A 75 1.46 6.80 14.00
N ALA A 76 2.07 7.09 15.16
CA ALA A 76 2.24 8.47 15.63
C ALA A 76 3.24 9.27 14.78
N SER A 77 4.26 8.60 14.24
CA SER A 77 5.27 9.23 13.38
C SER A 77 5.15 8.88 11.89
N LEU A 78 4.14 8.07 11.51
CA LEU A 78 3.93 7.63 10.14
C LEU A 78 3.69 8.82 9.18
N LYS A 79 4.42 8.81 8.08
CA LYS A 79 4.30 9.73 6.95
C LYS A 79 4.14 8.92 5.66
N VAL A 80 3.00 9.10 5.01
CA VAL A 80 2.78 8.63 3.64
C VAL A 80 3.56 9.52 2.69
N LEU A 81 4.37 8.94 1.82
CA LEU A 81 5.22 9.65 0.86
C LEU A 81 4.70 9.53 -0.57
N SER A 82 4.11 8.39 -0.92
CA SER A 82 3.45 8.16 -2.21
C SER A 82 2.40 7.07 -2.07
N ALA A 83 1.76 6.67 -3.18
CA ALA A 83 0.76 5.61 -3.18
C ALA A 83 1.27 4.33 -2.49
N ASN A 84 2.53 3.96 -2.73
CA ASN A 84 3.13 2.71 -2.24
C ASN A 84 4.25 2.89 -1.23
N TYR A 85 4.67 4.11 -0.87
CA TYR A 85 5.73 4.32 0.13
C TYR A 85 5.22 5.11 1.34
N ALA A 86 5.61 4.66 2.52
CA ALA A 86 5.45 5.38 3.78
C ALA A 86 6.71 5.17 4.63
N LEU A 87 6.93 6.03 5.61
CA LEU A 87 7.95 5.83 6.63
C LEU A 87 7.43 6.25 7.99
N ASP A 88 8.00 5.69 9.04
CA ASP A 88 7.91 6.24 10.39
C ASP A 88 9.31 6.74 10.81
N MET A 89 9.49 7.07 12.09
CA MET A 89 10.78 7.59 12.58
C MET A 89 11.95 6.62 12.37
N ASN A 90 11.71 5.31 12.39
CA ASN A 90 12.74 4.26 12.42
C ASN A 90 12.75 3.38 11.17
N ASN A 91 11.65 3.32 10.43
CA ASN A 91 11.42 2.35 9.39
C ASN A 91 10.87 2.98 8.11
N VAL A 92 11.23 2.40 6.98
CA VAL A 92 10.62 2.70 5.69
C VAL A 92 9.83 1.49 5.21
N TYR A 93 8.69 1.74 4.56
CA TYR A 93 7.75 0.74 4.09
C TYR A 93 7.47 0.92 2.60
N PHE A 94 7.47 -0.20 1.88
CA PHE A 94 6.86 -0.31 0.56
C PHE A 94 5.63 -1.19 0.69
N GLN A 95 4.45 -0.60 0.49
CA GLN A 95 3.18 -1.24 0.77
C GLN A 95 3.12 -1.68 2.24
N SER A 96 2.92 -2.96 2.53
CA SER A 96 2.97 -3.50 3.90
C SER A 96 4.36 -3.97 4.34
N GLU A 97 5.34 -3.96 3.45
CA GLU A 97 6.64 -4.57 3.70
C GLU A 97 7.66 -3.53 4.17
N LYS A 98 8.37 -3.84 5.24
CA LYS A 98 9.48 -3.03 5.74
C LYS A 98 10.70 -3.18 4.83
N LEU A 99 11.29 -2.05 4.41
CA LEU A 99 12.54 -2.03 3.67
C LEU A 99 13.73 -2.20 4.62
N PRO A 100 14.52 -3.27 4.49
CA PRO A 100 15.71 -3.43 5.31
C PRO A 100 16.78 -2.40 4.91
N PHE A 101 17.48 -1.86 5.92
CA PHE A 101 18.63 -0.95 5.76
C PHE A 101 18.34 0.39 5.05
N ALA A 102 17.06 0.76 4.90
CA ALA A 102 16.70 2.08 4.37
C ALA A 102 17.03 3.19 5.39
N ASP A 103 17.63 4.27 4.93
CA ASP A 103 17.92 5.45 5.75
C ASP A 103 16.71 6.39 5.78
N THR A 104 15.92 6.33 6.85
CA THR A 104 14.71 7.16 7.02
C THR A 104 15.00 8.66 6.93
N SER A 105 16.22 9.10 7.29
CA SER A 105 16.57 10.53 7.33
C SER A 105 16.76 11.16 5.95
N SER A 106 17.12 10.33 4.96
CA SER A 106 17.35 10.76 3.57
C SER A 106 16.38 10.14 2.57
N PHE A 107 15.46 9.27 3.03
CA PHE A 107 14.53 8.57 2.16
C PHE A 107 13.56 9.52 1.46
N SER A 108 13.45 9.36 0.14
CA SER A 108 12.53 10.09 -0.71
C SER A 108 11.85 9.14 -1.69
N ALA A 109 10.52 9.08 -1.66
CA ALA A 109 9.74 8.49 -2.75
C ALA A 109 9.79 9.43 -3.95
N LEU A 110 10.26 8.93 -5.09
CA LEU A 110 10.31 9.69 -6.35
C LEU A 110 8.97 9.59 -7.08
N ASP A 111 8.35 8.41 -7.01
CA ASP A 111 6.98 8.16 -7.43
C ASP A 111 6.37 6.94 -6.68
N SER A 112 5.42 6.26 -7.31
CA SER A 112 4.78 5.05 -6.74
C SER A 112 5.62 3.78 -6.85
N TYR A 113 6.71 3.80 -7.61
CA TYR A 113 7.54 2.63 -7.94
C TYR A 113 8.97 2.83 -7.49
N TYR A 114 9.53 4.01 -7.73
CA TYR A 114 10.89 4.40 -7.37
C TYR A 114 10.94 5.20 -6.09
N ALA A 115 11.97 4.90 -5.30
CA ALA A 115 12.40 5.71 -4.20
C ALA A 115 13.93 5.67 -4.12
N LYS A 116 14.52 6.56 -3.33
CA LYS A 116 15.95 6.52 -3.02
C LYS A 116 16.22 7.04 -1.62
N ASP A 117 17.35 6.63 -1.08
CA ASP A 117 18.00 7.29 0.04
C ASP A 117 19.45 7.61 -0.37
N ASN A 118 20.29 8.04 0.57
CA ASN A 118 21.69 8.37 0.29
C ASN A 118 22.54 7.17 -0.15
N ASN A 119 22.11 5.94 0.12
CA ASN A 119 22.87 4.71 -0.07
C ASN A 119 22.33 3.84 -1.20
N HIS A 120 21.03 3.90 -1.48
CA HIS A 120 20.35 2.99 -2.40
C HIS A 120 19.30 3.69 -3.25
N VAL A 121 19.06 3.12 -4.42
CA VAL A 121 17.87 3.37 -5.24
C VAL A 121 17.00 2.12 -5.18
N TYR A 122 15.70 2.31 -5.02
CA TYR A 122 14.71 1.25 -4.90
C TYR A 122 13.74 1.25 -6.07
N TYR A 123 13.37 0.06 -6.54
CA TYR A 123 12.28 -0.16 -7.47
C TYR A 123 11.34 -1.23 -6.94
N PHE A 124 10.06 -0.91 -6.77
CA PHE A 124 9.08 -1.75 -6.07
C PHE A 124 9.58 -2.24 -4.70
N GLY A 125 10.17 -1.33 -3.92
CA GLY A 125 10.73 -1.62 -2.60
C GLY A 125 12.01 -2.45 -2.59
N LYS A 126 12.55 -2.84 -3.76
CA LYS A 126 13.78 -3.63 -3.85
C LYS A 126 14.96 -2.74 -4.23
N PRO A 127 16.10 -2.82 -3.53
CA PRO A 127 17.28 -2.05 -3.89
C PRO A 127 17.84 -2.53 -5.24
N ILE A 128 18.29 -1.58 -6.06
CA ILE A 128 18.97 -1.83 -7.33
C ILE A 128 20.47 -1.72 -7.10
N SER A 129 21.22 -2.79 -7.38
CA SER A 129 22.67 -2.84 -7.17
C SER A 129 23.44 -1.94 -8.14
N ASP A 130 24.56 -1.39 -7.66
CA ASP A 130 25.51 -0.51 -8.37
C ASP A 130 24.84 0.61 -9.17
N ILE A 131 23.89 1.29 -8.52
CA ILE A 131 23.31 2.55 -8.97
C ILE A 131 23.78 3.65 -8.04
N ASP A 132 24.16 4.81 -8.60
CA ASP A 132 24.54 6.00 -7.81
C ASP A 132 23.30 6.82 -7.43
N PRO A 133 22.84 6.78 -6.15
CA PRO A 133 21.61 7.47 -5.74
C PRO A 133 21.70 9.00 -5.86
N ASN A 134 22.91 9.56 -5.77
CA ASN A 134 23.12 11.01 -5.81
C ASN A 134 22.87 11.58 -7.20
N THR A 135 23.14 10.78 -8.24
CA THR A 135 22.93 11.18 -9.64
C THR A 135 21.71 10.55 -10.28
N PHE A 136 20.96 9.75 -9.51
CA PHE A 136 19.78 9.06 -10.00
C PHE A 136 18.62 10.01 -10.27
N GLU A 137 18.06 9.92 -11.48
CA GLU A 137 16.87 10.64 -11.91
C GLU A 137 15.95 9.80 -12.81
N LEU A 138 14.66 10.09 -12.77
CA LEU A 138 13.66 9.53 -13.68
C LEU A 138 13.68 10.29 -15.01
N ILE A 139 13.56 9.57 -16.12
CA ILE A 139 13.53 10.16 -17.46
C ILE A 139 12.08 10.19 -17.96
N GLY A 140 11.42 11.31 -17.73
CA GLY A 140 10.02 11.52 -18.12
C GLY A 140 9.06 10.68 -17.27
N THR A 141 8.75 9.47 -17.74
CA THR A 141 7.86 8.54 -17.04
C THR A 141 8.67 7.53 -16.21
N SER A 142 8.02 6.80 -15.31
CA SER A 142 8.62 5.74 -14.48
C SER A 142 9.17 4.53 -15.27
N TYR A 143 9.11 4.54 -16.60
CA TYR A 143 9.66 3.46 -17.43
C TYR A 143 11.18 3.54 -17.53
N PHE A 144 11.72 4.74 -17.71
CA PHE A 144 13.16 4.96 -17.89
C PHE A 144 13.71 5.79 -16.74
N SER A 145 14.90 5.42 -16.30
CA SER A 145 15.67 6.16 -15.31
C SER A 145 17.15 6.04 -15.62
N LYS A 146 17.97 6.86 -14.98
CA LYS A 146 19.42 6.77 -15.14
C LYS A 146 20.12 7.26 -13.90
N ASP A 147 21.39 6.90 -13.80
CA ASP A 147 22.37 7.62 -13.02
C ASP A 147 23.49 8.13 -13.96
N LYS A 148 24.61 8.61 -13.41
CA LYS A 148 25.76 9.11 -14.19
C LYS A 148 26.42 8.07 -15.13
N ASN A 149 26.21 6.78 -14.91
CA ASN A 149 26.89 5.66 -15.57
C ASN A 149 25.94 4.64 -16.21
N ASN A 150 24.66 4.62 -15.82
CA ASN A 150 23.70 3.57 -16.14
C ASN A 150 22.40 4.18 -16.66
N VAL A 151 21.78 3.53 -17.64
CA VAL A 151 20.37 3.73 -17.99
C VAL A 151 19.60 2.49 -17.58
N LEU A 152 18.42 2.67 -17.01
CA LEU A 152 17.55 1.60 -16.57
C LEU A 152 16.20 1.66 -17.28
N TYR A 153 15.63 0.49 -17.51
CA TYR A 153 14.25 0.30 -17.91
C TYR A 153 13.55 -0.55 -16.84
N LEU A 154 12.51 0.00 -16.20
CA LEU A 154 11.74 -0.69 -15.15
C LEU A 154 12.65 -1.32 -14.07
N GLY A 155 13.60 -0.54 -13.54
CA GLY A 155 14.55 -0.95 -12.50
C GLY A 155 15.69 -1.86 -12.98
N ASN A 156 15.70 -2.28 -14.25
CA ASN A 156 16.73 -3.14 -14.81
C ASN A 156 17.73 -2.32 -15.62
N LYS A 157 19.03 -2.52 -15.36
CA LYS A 157 20.10 -1.89 -16.15
C LYS A 157 20.03 -2.34 -17.60
N ILE A 158 20.11 -1.39 -18.52
CA ILE A 158 20.21 -1.65 -19.95
C ILE A 158 21.68 -1.77 -20.30
N ASN A 159 22.11 -2.97 -20.72
CA ASN A 159 23.47 -3.17 -21.20
C ASN A 159 23.69 -2.45 -22.54
N ASN A 160 24.88 -1.87 -22.72
CA ASN A 160 25.27 -1.12 -23.92
C ASN A 160 24.43 0.13 -24.20
N ALA A 161 23.75 0.70 -23.19
CA ALA A 161 23.13 2.00 -23.33
C ALA A 161 24.19 3.07 -23.59
N ILE A 162 24.12 3.72 -24.75
CA ILE A 162 25.03 4.84 -25.08
C ILE A 162 24.51 6.08 -24.36
N LEU A 163 25.15 6.44 -23.25
CA LEU A 163 24.96 7.73 -22.62
C LEU A 163 25.66 8.79 -23.49
N ASN A 164 24.92 9.38 -24.43
CA ASN A 164 25.41 10.57 -25.14
C ASN A 164 25.56 11.70 -24.11
N ARG A 165 26.79 11.95 -23.68
CA ARG A 165 27.13 13.14 -22.89
C ARG A 165 27.15 14.34 -23.86
N PRO A 166 26.39 15.41 -23.60
CA PRO A 166 26.50 16.64 -24.38
C PRO A 166 27.88 17.27 -24.26
#